data_AF-A0A3N2KRC4-F1
#
_entry.id   AF-A0A3N2KRC4-F1
#
_cell.length_a   1.000
_cell.length_b   1.000
_cell.length_c   1.000
_cell.angle_alpha   90.00
_cell.angle_beta   90.00
_cell.angle_gamma   90.00
#
_symmetry.space_group_name_H-M   'P 1'
#
loop_
_entity.id
_entity.type
_entity.pdbx_description
1 polymer ?
#
loop_
_entity_poly.entity_id
_entity_poly.type
_entity_poly.pdbx_seq_one_letter_code
_entity_poly.pdbx_strand_id
1 'polypeptide(L)'
;MKKILFSIMAAMSVMPSMAQSKTATTRDERNYIVEGNKLYNEQRYADAEVAYRKALQENAMNEIAQFNLAASLLRQGSASGETQKEASAILQNLTRDAENISIAEKAFYNLGNIAFNSQDYAKSIELYKNALRKNPDNDKARENLRLAQKRLEDQQNQDQNQDQNQDKQDQDKKDQDKQDQNKNQNQNNDQNKDDKKDQQQQQPDRKQDQQQKQQQQGGISQQNAEKILKAMENEENATRARINAEKKKTGAPSRRPVTNPW
;
A
#
# COMPACT_ATOMS: atom_id res chain seq x y z
N MET A 1 24.72 70.25 10.86
CA MET A 1 25.00 68.92 11.43
C MET A 1 23.96 68.59 12.50
N LYS A 2 22.99 67.71 12.22
CA LYS A 2 22.16 67.04 13.24
C LYS A 2 21.91 65.61 12.77
N LYS A 3 22.42 64.63 13.52
CA LYS A 3 22.28 63.19 13.26
C LYS A 3 20.95 62.72 13.84
N ILE A 4 20.08 62.14 13.03
CA ILE A 4 18.82 61.52 13.49
C ILE A 4 19.11 60.03 13.69
N LEU A 5 19.09 59.60 14.95
CA LEU A 5 19.20 58.20 15.38
C LEU A 5 17.81 57.55 15.27
N PHE A 6 17.66 56.58 14.37
CA PHE A 6 16.51 55.68 14.36
C PHE A 6 16.73 54.56 15.39
N SER A 7 16.02 54.62 16.51
CA SER A 7 15.87 53.48 17.43
C SER A 7 14.80 52.54 16.89
N ILE A 8 15.20 51.36 16.46
CA ILE A 8 14.29 50.27 16.07
C ILE A 8 13.85 49.56 17.36
N MET A 9 12.63 49.88 17.81
CA MET A 9 11.97 49.20 18.92
C MET A 9 11.32 47.92 18.38
N ALA A 10 11.98 46.77 18.57
CA ALA A 10 11.43 45.46 18.21
C ALA A 10 10.35 45.07 19.24
N ALA A 11 9.08 45.25 18.87
CA ALA A 11 7.95 44.76 19.66
C ALA A 11 7.82 43.24 19.49
N MET A 12 8.27 42.48 20.48
CA MET A 12 7.94 41.05 20.60
C MET A 12 6.47 40.92 21.02
N SER A 13 5.59 40.73 20.05
CA SER A 13 4.21 40.32 20.28
C SER A 13 4.17 38.85 20.70
N VAL A 14 4.09 38.61 22.01
CA VAL A 14 3.78 37.30 22.57
C VAL A 14 2.33 36.97 22.19
N MET A 15 2.13 36.15 21.16
CA MET A 15 0.79 35.65 20.85
C MET A 15 0.36 34.68 21.96
N PRO A 16 -0.81 34.89 22.59
CA PRO A 16 -1.32 33.95 23.57
C PRO A 16 -1.59 32.61 22.89
N SER A 17 -0.93 31.56 23.37
CA SER A 17 -1.25 30.19 22.99
C SER A 17 -2.69 29.91 23.42
N MET A 18 -3.61 29.84 22.47
CA MET A 18 -4.97 29.38 22.72
C MET A 18 -4.88 27.90 23.10
N ALA A 19 -4.84 27.61 24.40
CA ALA A 19 -5.09 26.27 24.90
C ALA A 19 -6.49 25.86 24.42
N GLN A 20 -6.55 24.91 23.48
CA GLN A 20 -7.80 24.30 23.05
C GLN A 20 -8.44 23.62 24.26
N SER A 21 -9.44 24.29 24.83
CA SER A 21 -10.29 23.73 25.88
C SER A 21 -10.94 22.46 25.33
N LYS A 22 -10.81 21.33 26.04
CA LYS A 22 -11.60 20.13 25.77
C LYS A 22 -13.07 20.47 25.96
N THR A 23 -13.76 20.81 24.88
CA THR A 23 -15.19 21.13 24.88
C THR A 23 -15.97 19.93 25.40
N ALA A 24 -16.78 20.13 26.45
CA ALA A 24 -17.66 19.11 26.97
C ALA A 24 -18.68 18.70 25.89
N THR A 25 -18.90 17.39 25.72
CA THR A 25 -19.79 16.89 24.66
C THR A 25 -21.23 17.38 24.83
N THR A 26 -21.82 17.95 23.77
CA THR A 26 -23.19 18.51 23.82
C THR A 26 -24.23 17.43 23.55
N ARG A 27 -25.49 17.70 23.88
CA ARG A 27 -26.60 16.80 23.53
C ARG A 27 -26.76 16.74 22.00
N ASP A 28 -26.60 17.86 21.32
CA ASP A 28 -26.80 17.97 19.88
C ASP A 28 -25.71 17.26 19.09
N GLU A 29 -24.44 17.39 19.49
CA GLU A 29 -23.32 16.61 18.96
C GLU A 29 -23.62 15.10 18.99
N ARG A 30 -24.04 14.58 20.15
CA ARG A 30 -24.37 13.15 20.30
C ARG A 30 -25.56 12.75 19.44
N ASN A 31 -26.59 13.59 19.35
CA ASN A 31 -27.75 13.32 18.50
C ASN A 31 -27.35 13.24 17.02
N TYR A 32 -26.51 14.16 16.53
CA TYR A 32 -26.02 14.13 15.16
C TYR A 32 -25.15 12.91 14.85
N ILE A 33 -24.31 12.47 15.80
CA ILE A 33 -23.55 11.22 15.65
C ILE A 33 -24.50 10.01 15.54
N VAL A 34 -25.52 9.94 16.40
CA VAL A 34 -26.51 8.85 16.37
C VAL A 34 -27.32 8.86 15.06
N GLU A 35 -27.72 10.04 14.59
CA GLU A 35 -28.39 10.21 13.30
C GLU A 35 -27.50 9.77 12.14
N GLY A 36 -26.25 10.23 12.09
CA GLY A 36 -25.28 9.82 11.08
C GLY A 36 -25.04 8.32 11.08
N ASN A 37 -24.95 7.71 12.26
CA ASN A 37 -24.80 6.25 12.41
C ASN A 37 -26.01 5.50 11.83
N LYS A 38 -27.23 5.99 12.07
CA LYS A 38 -28.45 5.40 11.50
C LYS A 38 -28.43 5.48 9.98
N LEU A 39 -28.11 6.65 9.42
CA LEU A 39 -28.03 6.89 7.98
C LEU A 39 -26.94 6.04 7.31
N TYR A 40 -25.78 5.90 7.96
CA TYR A 40 -24.69 5.06 7.47
C TYR A 40 -25.10 3.58 7.36
N ASN A 41 -25.83 3.07 8.36
CA ASN A 41 -26.36 1.70 8.33
C ASN A 41 -27.44 1.49 7.27
N GLU A 42 -28.20 2.54 6.97
CA GLU A 42 -29.15 2.57 5.83
C GLU A 42 -28.44 2.74 4.48
N GLN A 43 -27.09 2.74 4.45
CA GLN A 43 -26.25 2.97 3.27
C GLN A 43 -26.44 4.35 2.61
N ARG A 44 -27.04 5.29 3.35
CA ARG A 44 -27.25 6.69 2.93
C ARG A 44 -26.03 7.52 3.30
N TYR A 45 -24.90 7.20 2.68
CA TYR A 45 -23.60 7.74 3.10
C TYR A 45 -23.47 9.27 2.94
N ALA A 46 -24.15 9.87 1.94
CA ALA A 46 -24.19 11.32 1.79
C ALA A 46 -24.98 12.03 2.90
N ASP A 47 -26.10 11.44 3.33
CA ASP A 47 -26.86 11.99 4.45
C ASP A 47 -26.08 11.79 5.77
N ALA A 48 -25.39 10.65 5.90
CA ALA A 48 -24.53 10.38 7.05
C ALA A 48 -23.39 11.41 7.16
N GLU A 49 -22.73 11.72 6.03
CA GLU A 49 -21.72 12.77 5.94
C GLU A 49 -22.23 14.11 6.49
N VAL A 50 -23.42 14.55 6.05
CA VAL A 50 -24.04 15.80 6.51
C VAL A 50 -24.25 15.78 8.03
N ALA A 51 -24.76 14.68 8.58
CA ALA A 51 -24.96 14.54 10.03
C ALA A 51 -23.64 14.59 10.80
N TYR A 52 -22.59 13.89 10.35
CA TYR A 52 -21.28 13.94 11.01
C TYR A 52 -20.62 15.31 10.91
N ARG A 53 -20.81 16.04 9.80
CA ARG A 53 -20.34 17.44 9.70
C ARG A 53 -21.05 18.35 10.69
N LYS A 54 -22.37 18.18 10.93
CA LYS A 54 -23.09 18.91 11.99
C LYS A 54 -22.55 18.57 13.38
N ALA A 55 -22.24 17.30 13.67
CA ALA A 55 -21.58 16.93 14.92
C ALA A 55 -20.22 17.62 15.10
N LEU A 56 -19.43 17.76 14.02
CA LEU A 56 -18.14 18.44 14.05
C LEU A 56 -18.25 19.97 14.12
N GLN A 57 -19.39 20.56 13.75
CA GLN A 57 -19.65 21.98 14.02
C GLN A 57 -19.85 22.24 15.52
N GLU A 58 -20.49 21.32 16.23
CA GLU A 58 -20.65 21.37 17.69
C GLU A 58 -19.32 21.08 18.41
N ASN A 59 -18.55 20.11 17.92
CA ASN A 59 -17.26 19.75 18.48
C ASN A 59 -16.28 19.25 17.40
N ALA A 60 -15.42 20.16 16.94
CA ALA A 60 -14.45 19.88 15.88
C ALA A 60 -13.43 18.78 16.22
N MET A 61 -13.23 18.48 17.51
CA MET A 61 -12.25 17.50 18.01
C MET A 61 -12.87 16.15 18.34
N ASN A 62 -14.15 15.92 18.05
CA ASN A 62 -14.77 14.63 18.31
C ASN A 62 -14.22 13.56 17.35
N GLU A 63 -13.32 12.72 17.87
CA GLU A 63 -12.66 11.64 17.12
C GLU A 63 -13.63 10.61 16.52
N ILE A 64 -14.80 10.37 17.13
CA ILE A 64 -15.83 9.46 16.59
C ILE A 64 -16.49 10.08 15.37
N ALA A 65 -16.90 11.35 15.45
CA ALA A 65 -17.50 12.06 14.33
C ALA A 65 -16.51 12.24 13.18
N GLN A 66 -15.24 12.56 13.47
CA GLN A 66 -14.17 12.61 12.47
C GLN A 66 -14.00 11.26 11.76
N PHE A 67 -13.88 10.17 12.53
CA PHE A 67 -13.71 8.84 11.97
C PHE A 67 -14.91 8.41 11.11
N ASN A 68 -16.13 8.61 11.62
CA ASN A 68 -17.34 8.24 10.90
C ASN A 68 -17.58 9.10 9.65
N LEU A 69 -17.18 10.38 9.67
CA LEU A 69 -17.15 11.22 8.48
C LEU A 69 -16.22 10.61 7.41
N ALA A 70 -14.98 10.29 7.77
CA ALA A 70 -14.04 9.66 6.84
C ALA A 70 -14.57 8.32 6.31
N ALA A 71 -15.18 7.49 7.16
CA ALA A 71 -15.79 6.23 6.74
C ALA A 71 -16.96 6.44 5.76
N SER A 72 -17.74 7.50 5.93
CA SER A 72 -18.85 7.86 5.02
C SER A 72 -18.34 8.30 3.66
N LEU A 73 -17.33 9.18 3.65
CA LEU A 73 -16.65 9.65 2.45
C LEU A 73 -16.11 8.48 1.61
N LEU A 74 -15.49 7.49 2.26
CA LEU A 74 -14.98 6.29 1.58
C LEU A 74 -16.08 5.37 1.03
N ARG A 75 -17.29 5.39 1.61
CA ARG A 75 -18.40 4.51 1.23
C ARG A 75 -19.32 5.07 0.17
N GLN A 76 -19.27 6.37 -0.13
CA GLN A 76 -20.08 7.02 -1.18
C GLN A 76 -19.82 6.53 -2.62
N GLY A 77 -19.20 5.35 -2.80
CA GLY A 77 -19.26 4.54 -4.01
C GLY A 77 -18.19 4.87 -5.04
N SER A 78 -17.74 6.11 -5.09
CA SER A 78 -16.67 6.57 -5.97
C SER A 78 -16.00 7.73 -5.27
N ALA A 79 -15.04 7.44 -4.38
CA ALA A 79 -14.23 8.51 -3.82
C ALA A 79 -13.52 9.18 -5.00
N SER A 80 -14.07 10.31 -5.46
CA SER A 80 -13.35 11.22 -6.33
C SER A 80 -11.98 11.44 -5.69
N GLY A 81 -10.97 11.79 -6.49
CA GLY A 81 -9.65 12.06 -5.94
C GLY A 81 -9.68 13.05 -4.76
N GLU A 82 -10.69 13.92 -4.68
CA GLU A 82 -10.91 14.86 -3.58
C GLU A 82 -11.53 14.22 -2.34
N THR A 83 -12.64 13.47 -2.47
CA THR A 83 -13.29 12.77 -1.35
C THR A 83 -12.33 11.79 -0.66
N GLN A 84 -11.53 11.06 -1.45
CA GLN A 84 -10.52 10.15 -0.90
C GLN A 84 -9.40 10.90 -0.18
N LYS A 85 -8.98 12.06 -0.70
CA LYS A 85 -7.95 12.90 -0.06
C LYS A 85 -8.43 13.46 1.26
N GLU A 86 -9.67 13.97 1.32
CA GLU A 86 -10.26 14.47 2.58
C GLU A 86 -10.33 13.35 3.62
N ALA A 87 -10.88 12.19 3.25
CA ALA A 87 -10.95 11.02 4.15
C ALA A 87 -9.55 10.60 4.63
N SER A 88 -8.57 10.55 3.72
CA SER A 88 -7.18 10.19 4.06
C SER A 88 -6.56 11.20 5.04
N ALA A 89 -6.80 12.49 4.86
CA ALA A 89 -6.29 13.53 5.76
C ALA A 89 -6.88 13.40 7.17
N ILE A 90 -8.20 13.18 7.27
CA ILE A 90 -8.87 12.95 8.55
C ILE A 90 -8.29 11.71 9.24
N LEU A 91 -8.17 10.58 8.52
CA LEU A 91 -7.62 9.35 9.09
C LEU A 91 -6.17 9.52 9.52
N GLN A 92 -5.35 10.24 8.74
CA GLN A 92 -3.95 10.50 9.08
C GLN A 92 -3.83 11.29 10.39
N ASN A 93 -4.68 12.30 10.61
CA ASN A 93 -4.73 13.02 11.88
C ASN A 93 -5.12 12.09 13.03
N LEU A 94 -6.15 11.24 12.84
CA LEU A 94 -6.57 10.27 13.86
C LEU A 94 -5.48 9.25 14.22
N THR A 95 -4.63 8.85 13.29
CA THR A 95 -3.50 7.95 13.63
C THR A 95 -2.48 8.57 14.58
N ARG A 96 -2.38 9.91 14.61
CA ARG A 96 -1.42 10.67 15.42
C ARG A 96 -2.06 11.19 16.71
N ASP A 97 -3.29 11.69 16.61
CA ASP A 97 -3.88 12.58 17.60
C ASP A 97 -5.03 11.93 18.39
N ALA A 98 -5.58 10.78 17.95
CA ALA A 98 -6.71 10.14 18.63
C ALA A 98 -6.32 9.62 20.02
N GLU A 99 -7.17 9.90 21.02
CA GLU A 99 -7.01 9.41 22.40
C GLU A 99 -7.50 7.96 22.51
N ASN A 100 -8.53 7.60 21.74
CA ASN A 100 -9.04 6.25 21.71
C ASN A 100 -8.20 5.35 20.79
N ILE A 101 -7.53 4.38 21.41
CA ILE A 101 -6.69 3.40 20.71
C ILE A 101 -7.45 2.62 19.62
N SER A 102 -8.75 2.36 19.81
CA SER A 102 -9.56 1.69 18.80
C SER A 102 -9.82 2.57 17.58
N ILE A 103 -9.90 3.89 17.73
CA ILE A 103 -10.07 4.81 16.60
C ILE A 103 -8.76 4.92 15.83
N ALA A 104 -7.62 5.09 16.53
CA ALA A 104 -6.31 5.09 15.88
C ALA A 104 -6.07 3.80 15.09
N GLU A 105 -6.45 2.66 15.66
CA GLU A 105 -6.37 1.35 15.00
C GLU A 105 -7.19 1.28 13.70
N LYS A 106 -8.49 1.62 13.78
CA LYS A 106 -9.36 1.63 12.60
C LYS A 106 -8.88 2.64 11.55
N ALA A 107 -8.31 3.76 11.97
CA ALA A 107 -7.72 4.74 11.07
C ALA A 107 -6.52 4.18 10.30
N PHE A 108 -5.59 3.50 10.99
CA PHE A 108 -4.50 2.77 10.33
C PHE A 108 -5.02 1.70 9.36
N TYR A 109 -6.03 0.92 9.75
CA TYR A 109 -6.62 -0.10 8.89
C TYR A 109 -7.24 0.50 7.62
N ASN A 110 -8.02 1.59 7.73
CA ASN A 110 -8.63 2.24 6.58
C ASN A 110 -7.60 2.89 5.65
N LEU A 111 -6.57 3.54 6.19
CA LEU A 111 -5.44 4.03 5.38
C LEU A 111 -4.72 2.87 4.67
N GLY A 112 -4.57 1.72 5.32
CA GLY A 112 -4.00 0.52 4.73
C GLY A 112 -4.79 0.03 3.52
N ASN A 113 -6.12 0.04 3.62
CA ASN A 113 -7.01 -0.30 2.50
C ASN A 113 -6.89 0.72 1.36
N ILE A 114 -6.79 2.02 1.67
CA ILE A 114 -6.60 3.08 0.66
C ILE A 114 -5.28 2.87 -0.09
N ALA A 115 -4.19 2.63 0.63
CA ALA A 115 -2.88 2.35 0.04
C ALA A 115 -2.91 1.07 -0.81
N PHE A 116 -3.55 0.00 -0.30
CA PHE A 116 -3.72 -1.26 -1.02
C PHE A 116 -4.44 -1.06 -2.36
N ASN A 117 -5.56 -0.32 -2.35
CA ASN A 117 -6.36 -0.05 -3.55
C ASN A 117 -5.61 0.84 -4.55
N SER A 118 -4.69 1.68 -4.07
CA SER A 118 -3.79 2.48 -4.91
C SER A 118 -2.54 1.70 -5.37
N GLN A 119 -2.49 0.39 -5.11
CA GLN A 119 -1.36 -0.51 -5.42
C GLN A 119 -0.05 -0.15 -4.72
N ASP A 120 -0.09 0.74 -3.72
CA ASP A 120 1.06 1.04 -2.85
C ASP A 120 1.11 -0.02 -1.73
N TYR A 121 1.47 -1.25 -2.12
CA TYR A 121 1.46 -2.39 -1.22
C TYR A 121 2.48 -2.27 -0.09
N ALA A 122 3.63 -1.63 -0.35
CA ALA A 122 4.65 -1.38 0.66
C ALA A 122 4.11 -0.49 1.80
N LYS A 123 3.44 0.61 1.45
CA LYS A 123 2.79 1.48 2.46
C LYS A 123 1.63 0.77 3.15
N SER A 124 0.84 0.00 2.39
CA SER A 124 -0.27 -0.79 2.95
C SER A 124 0.19 -1.74 4.05
N ILE A 125 1.31 -2.45 3.84
CA ILE A 125 1.94 -3.34 4.83
C ILE A 125 2.24 -2.61 6.14
N GLU A 126 2.88 -1.44 6.08
CA GLU A 126 3.22 -0.68 7.29
C GLU A 126 1.99 -0.16 8.02
N LEU A 127 0.95 0.22 7.29
CA LEU A 127 -0.31 0.68 7.87
C LEU A 127 -1.05 -0.46 8.58
N TYR A 128 -1.15 -1.65 7.98
CA TYR A 128 -1.75 -2.81 8.65
C TYR A 128 -0.93 -3.29 9.85
N LYS A 129 0.40 -3.25 9.78
CA LYS A 129 1.27 -3.52 10.95
C LYS A 129 0.97 -2.54 12.09
N ASN A 130 0.78 -1.26 11.78
CA ASN A 130 0.40 -0.27 12.80
C ASN A 130 -0.99 -0.53 13.38
N ALA A 131 -1.98 -0.92 12.57
CA ALA A 131 -3.28 -1.34 13.07
C ALA A 131 -3.16 -2.53 14.05
N LEU A 132 -2.41 -3.57 13.67
CA LEU A 132 -2.18 -4.75 14.53
C LEU A 132 -1.39 -4.43 15.80
N ARG A 133 -0.51 -3.42 15.80
CA ARG A 133 0.13 -2.94 17.03
C ARG A 133 -0.87 -2.33 18.01
N LYS A 134 -1.96 -1.72 17.52
CA LYS A 134 -3.02 -1.13 18.35
C LYS A 134 -4.07 -2.19 18.76
N ASN A 135 -4.43 -3.08 17.84
CA ASN A 135 -5.32 -4.21 18.09
C ASN A 135 -4.74 -5.52 17.51
N PRO A 136 -3.99 -6.30 18.31
CA PRO A 136 -3.43 -7.56 17.87
C PRO A 136 -4.46 -8.62 17.47
N ASP A 137 -5.72 -8.45 17.85
CA ASP A 137 -6.82 -9.39 17.62
C ASP A 137 -7.66 -9.03 16.36
N ASN A 138 -7.24 -8.03 15.56
CA ASN A 138 -7.91 -7.70 14.29
C ASN A 138 -7.51 -8.68 13.17
N ASP A 139 -8.30 -9.73 12.99
CA ASP A 139 -8.06 -10.74 11.96
C ASP A 139 -8.19 -10.19 10.52
N LYS A 140 -9.04 -9.19 10.28
CA LYS A 140 -9.15 -8.56 8.95
C LYS A 140 -7.87 -7.82 8.58
N ALA A 141 -7.27 -7.09 9.52
CA ALA A 141 -5.98 -6.41 9.29
C ALA A 141 -4.86 -7.41 9.00
N ARG A 142 -4.90 -8.58 9.65
CA ARG A 142 -3.94 -9.67 9.44
C ARG A 142 -4.08 -10.32 8.07
N GLU A 143 -5.31 -10.64 7.66
CA GLU A 143 -5.61 -11.16 6.33
C GLU A 143 -5.17 -10.17 5.24
N ASN A 144 -5.51 -8.89 5.38
CA ASN A 144 -5.13 -7.86 4.43
C ASN A 144 -3.62 -7.61 4.40
N LEU A 145 -2.92 -7.71 5.53
CA LEU A 145 -1.45 -7.64 5.58
C LEU A 145 -0.82 -8.74 4.73
N ARG A 146 -1.28 -9.98 4.87
CA ARG A 146 -0.80 -11.12 4.06
C ARG A 146 -1.07 -10.91 2.58
N LEU A 147 -2.26 -10.41 2.25
CA LEU A 147 -2.62 -10.10 0.88
C LEU A 147 -1.72 -9.00 0.30
N ALA A 148 -1.44 -7.94 1.06
CA ALA A 148 -0.53 -6.87 0.64
C ALA A 148 0.90 -7.38 0.42
N GLN A 149 1.41 -8.25 1.30
CA GLN A 149 2.72 -8.89 1.14
C GLN A 149 2.80 -9.71 -0.15
N LYS A 150 1.80 -10.56 -0.40
CA LYS A 150 1.73 -11.35 -1.63
C LYS A 150 1.70 -10.47 -2.88
N ARG A 151 0.89 -9.40 -2.87
CA ARG A 151 0.79 -8.47 -4.01
C ARG A 151 2.08 -7.70 -4.28
N LEU A 152 2.80 -7.28 -3.24
CA LEU A 152 4.10 -6.63 -3.38
C LEU A 152 5.12 -7.57 -4.03
N GLU A 153 5.13 -8.83 -3.61
CA GLU A 153 6.01 -9.84 -4.17
C GLU A 153 5.68 -10.15 -5.65
N ASP A 154 4.39 -10.33 -5.96
CA ASP A 154 3.91 -10.53 -7.34
C ASP A 154 4.35 -9.37 -8.25
N GLN A 155 4.30 -8.13 -7.75
CA GLN A 155 4.76 -6.94 -8.47
C GLN A 155 6.27 -6.98 -8.72
N GLN A 156 7.08 -7.31 -7.72
CA GLN A 156 8.54 -7.42 -7.86
C GLN A 156 8.96 -8.53 -8.85
N ASN A 157 8.23 -9.65 -8.86
CA ASN A 157 8.49 -10.76 -9.77
C ASN A 157 8.09 -10.45 -11.23
N GLN A 158 7.10 -9.56 -11.45
CA GLN A 158 6.76 -9.10 -12.81
C GLN A 158 7.83 -8.16 -13.36
N ASP A 159 8.33 -7.23 -12.55
CA ASP A 159 9.36 -6.27 -12.96
C ASP A 159 10.67 -6.99 -13.35
N GLN A 160 11.11 -7.99 -12.56
CA GLN A 160 12.32 -8.78 -12.88
C GLN A 160 12.22 -9.59 -14.19
N ASN A 161 11.02 -10.03 -14.58
CA ASN A 161 10.82 -10.79 -15.81
C ASN A 161 10.73 -9.89 -17.06
N GLN A 162 10.40 -8.61 -16.92
CA GLN A 162 10.44 -7.65 -18.03
C GLN A 162 11.88 -7.24 -18.35
N ASP A 163 12.72 -6.99 -17.33
CA ASP A 163 14.12 -6.60 -17.53
C ASP A 163 14.94 -7.72 -18.18
N GLN A 164 14.70 -8.99 -17.82
CA GLN A 164 15.40 -10.12 -18.46
C GLN A 164 15.00 -10.38 -19.92
N ASN A 165 13.86 -9.87 -20.38
CA ASN A 165 13.43 -10.00 -21.78
C ASN A 165 13.99 -8.87 -22.68
N GLN A 166 14.35 -7.71 -22.12
CA GLN A 166 15.04 -6.66 -22.89
C GLN A 166 16.52 -6.99 -23.12
N ASP A 167 17.21 -7.57 -22.14
CA ASP A 167 18.62 -7.97 -22.30
C ASP A 167 18.83 -9.12 -23.31
N LYS A 168 17.79 -9.92 -23.60
CA LYS A 168 17.85 -10.96 -24.65
C LYS A 168 17.60 -10.42 -26.06
N GLN A 169 16.86 -9.32 -26.23
CA GLN A 169 16.65 -8.73 -27.55
C GLN A 169 17.85 -7.91 -28.05
N ASP A 170 18.74 -7.45 -27.17
CA ASP A 170 19.96 -6.73 -27.55
C ASP A 170 21.16 -7.65 -27.83
N GLN A 171 21.12 -8.93 -27.44
CA GLN A 171 22.14 -9.92 -27.84
C GLN A 171 21.89 -10.49 -29.25
N ASP A 172 20.63 -10.64 -29.68
CA ASP A 172 20.33 -11.17 -31.03
C ASP A 172 20.59 -10.16 -32.16
N LYS A 173 20.79 -8.86 -31.86
CA LYS A 173 21.14 -7.83 -32.86
C LYS A 173 22.64 -7.63 -33.08
N LYS A 174 23.52 -8.23 -32.27
CA LYS A 174 24.99 -8.08 -32.42
C LYS A 174 25.68 -9.20 -33.21
N ASP A 175 24.98 -10.30 -33.48
CA ASP A 175 25.54 -11.43 -34.26
C ASP A 175 25.16 -11.41 -35.75
N GLN A 176 24.31 -10.48 -36.22
CA GLN A 176 23.96 -10.37 -37.64
C GLN A 176 24.93 -9.51 -38.48
N ASP A 177 25.88 -8.79 -37.87
CA ASP A 177 26.77 -7.83 -38.56
C ASP A 177 28.17 -8.39 -38.89
N LYS A 178 28.43 -9.70 -38.73
CA LYS A 178 29.77 -10.30 -38.97
C LYS A 178 29.85 -11.36 -40.07
N GLN A 179 28.80 -11.56 -40.87
CA GLN A 179 28.77 -12.65 -41.85
C GLN A 179 28.77 -12.22 -43.33
N ASP A 180 29.18 -10.99 -43.67
CA ASP A 180 29.07 -10.46 -45.05
C ASP A 180 30.40 -9.99 -45.69
N GLN A 181 31.54 -10.60 -45.34
CA GLN A 181 32.85 -10.21 -45.89
C GLN A 181 33.73 -11.36 -46.40
N ASN A 182 33.17 -12.37 -47.08
CA ASN A 182 34.03 -13.20 -47.93
C ASN A 182 33.26 -14.00 -49.00
N LYS A 183 33.33 -13.53 -50.25
CA LYS A 183 33.60 -14.35 -51.46
C LYS A 183 33.52 -13.49 -52.72
N ASN A 184 34.67 -13.17 -53.31
CA ASN A 184 34.74 -12.85 -54.73
C ASN A 184 36.15 -13.12 -55.27
N GLN A 185 36.32 -14.20 -56.06
CA GLN A 185 37.26 -14.25 -57.19
C GLN A 185 37.11 -15.53 -58.04
N ASN A 186 36.79 -15.30 -59.33
CA ASN A 186 37.11 -16.03 -60.57
C ASN A 186 36.67 -17.49 -60.81
N GLN A 187 36.53 -17.99 -62.06
CA GLN A 187 35.91 -17.59 -63.34
C GLN A 187 36.19 -18.76 -64.33
N ASN A 188 35.16 -19.29 -65.01
CA ASN A 188 35.11 -20.05 -66.30
C ASN A 188 36.01 -21.30 -66.52
N ASN A 189 35.60 -22.39 -67.19
CA ASN A 189 34.87 -22.49 -68.47
C ASN A 189 34.33 -23.92 -68.79
N ASP A 190 33.18 -24.00 -69.51
CA ASP A 190 32.67 -25.02 -70.50
C ASP A 190 32.58 -26.53 -70.14
N GLN A 191 31.59 -27.37 -70.53
CA GLN A 191 30.37 -27.26 -71.37
C GLN A 191 29.48 -28.54 -71.19
N ASN A 192 28.15 -28.35 -71.12
CA ASN A 192 27.01 -29.22 -71.54
C ASN A 192 26.85 -30.70 -71.13
N LYS A 193 25.86 -31.01 -70.27
CA LYS A 193 24.48 -31.45 -70.64
C LYS A 193 23.59 -31.81 -69.43
N ASP A 194 22.53 -31.02 -69.28
CA ASP A 194 21.11 -31.32 -68.99
C ASP A 194 20.67 -32.16 -67.76
N ASP A 195 20.00 -31.41 -66.87
CA ASP A 195 18.70 -31.67 -66.23
C ASP A 195 18.54 -32.75 -65.15
N LYS A 196 18.75 -32.35 -63.88
CA LYS A 196 17.66 -31.87 -63.00
C LYS A 196 18.19 -31.35 -61.65
N LYS A 197 17.65 -30.19 -61.27
CA LYS A 197 17.96 -29.35 -60.10
C LYS A 197 18.00 -30.08 -58.76
N ASP A 198 19.16 -29.94 -58.08
CA ASP A 198 19.42 -29.41 -56.73
C ASP A 198 18.50 -29.76 -55.55
N GLN A 199 18.97 -29.98 -54.32
CA GLN A 199 20.28 -30.22 -53.67
C GLN A 199 19.88 -30.40 -52.19
N GLN A 200 20.02 -31.56 -51.56
CA GLN A 200 21.17 -31.95 -50.73
C GLN A 200 22.05 -30.81 -50.20
N GLN A 201 22.12 -30.68 -48.87
CA GLN A 201 23.38 -30.69 -48.10
C GLN A 201 23.03 -30.90 -46.61
N GLN A 202 23.38 -32.07 -46.07
CA GLN A 202 24.61 -32.36 -45.33
C GLN A 202 24.61 -31.81 -43.89
N GLN A 203 24.42 -32.78 -42.99
CA GLN A 203 24.82 -32.88 -41.59
C GLN A 203 26.04 -32.00 -41.18
N PRO A 204 26.11 -31.55 -39.91
CA PRO A 204 26.63 -32.46 -38.89
C PRO A 204 26.00 -32.38 -37.49
N ASP A 205 26.22 -33.50 -36.80
CA ASP A 205 26.47 -33.64 -35.37
C ASP A 205 25.35 -33.36 -34.35
N ARG A 206 24.79 -34.49 -33.92
CA ARG A 206 24.38 -34.75 -32.54
C ARG A 206 25.52 -34.37 -31.58
N LYS A 207 25.43 -33.19 -30.96
CA LYS A 207 25.94 -33.00 -29.60
C LYS A 207 24.79 -32.62 -28.67
N GLN A 208 24.44 -33.64 -27.91
CA GLN A 208 23.57 -33.67 -26.77
C GLN A 208 24.22 -32.85 -25.65
N ASP A 209 24.09 -31.51 -25.70
CA ASP A 209 24.35 -30.68 -24.52
C ASP A 209 23.06 -30.52 -23.74
N GLN A 210 22.87 -31.44 -22.80
CA GLN A 210 22.18 -31.18 -21.55
C GLN A 210 22.89 -30.02 -20.83
N GLN A 211 22.62 -28.79 -21.23
CA GLN A 211 22.73 -27.66 -20.32
C GLN A 211 21.34 -27.38 -19.76
N GLN A 212 21.04 -28.11 -18.69
CA GLN A 212 20.33 -27.53 -17.55
C GLN A 212 21.08 -26.25 -17.16
N LYS A 213 20.79 -25.13 -17.82
CA LYS A 213 20.99 -23.83 -17.21
C LYS A 213 19.91 -23.69 -16.17
N GLN A 214 20.26 -24.20 -15.00
CA GLN A 214 19.78 -23.77 -13.70
C GLN A 214 19.93 -22.24 -13.66
N GLN A 215 18.92 -21.56 -14.20
CA GLN A 215 18.85 -20.12 -14.23
C GLN A 215 18.62 -19.71 -12.77
N GLN A 216 19.69 -19.23 -12.14
CA GLN A 216 19.66 -18.69 -10.79
C GLN A 216 18.54 -17.66 -10.73
N GLN A 217 17.46 -18.06 -10.07
CA GLN A 217 16.36 -17.21 -9.65
C GLN A 217 16.96 -16.18 -8.67
N GLY A 218 17.18 -14.96 -9.18
CA GLY A 218 17.46 -13.76 -8.39
C GLY A 218 16.18 -13.13 -7.80
N GLY A 219 15.04 -13.82 -7.90
CA GLY A 219 13.82 -13.54 -7.15
C GLY A 219 13.62 -14.63 -6.09
N ILE A 220 12.99 -14.29 -4.98
CA ILE A 220 12.55 -15.29 -3.99
C ILE A 220 11.67 -16.31 -4.74
N SER A 221 12.11 -17.58 -4.83
CA SER A 221 11.29 -18.62 -5.45
C SER A 221 9.93 -18.70 -4.74
N GLN A 222 8.84 -19.01 -5.44
CA GLN A 222 7.50 -19.11 -4.82
C GLN A 222 7.48 -20.01 -3.57
N GLN A 223 8.34 -21.04 -3.53
CA GLN A 223 8.54 -21.89 -2.36
C GLN A 223 9.25 -21.18 -1.20
N ASN A 224 10.21 -20.30 -1.49
CA ASN A 224 10.87 -19.48 -0.47
C ASN A 224 9.92 -18.40 0.07
N ALA A 225 9.04 -17.86 -0.77
CA ALA A 225 8.01 -16.92 -0.38
C ALA A 225 6.97 -17.53 0.55
N GLU A 226 6.44 -18.70 0.21
CA GLU A 226 5.56 -19.47 1.09
C GLU A 226 6.24 -19.80 2.41
N LYS A 227 7.54 -20.14 2.39
CA LYS A 227 8.32 -20.35 3.62
C LYS A 227 8.43 -19.09 4.45
N ILE A 228 8.66 -17.92 3.84
CA ILE A 228 8.73 -16.63 4.54
C ILE A 228 7.35 -16.29 5.13
N LEU A 229 6.27 -16.38 4.35
CA LEU A 229 4.91 -16.13 4.83
C LEU A 229 4.53 -17.07 5.98
N LYS A 230 4.89 -18.35 5.87
CA LYS A 230 4.67 -19.35 6.93
C LYS A 230 5.54 -19.08 8.17
N ALA A 231 6.78 -18.65 7.99
CA ALA A 231 7.65 -18.25 9.10
C ALA A 231 7.09 -17.02 9.82
N MET A 232 6.63 -16.03 9.08
CA MET A 232 5.95 -14.85 9.62
C MET A 232 4.67 -15.22 10.37
N GLU A 233 3.84 -16.11 9.82
CA GLU A 233 2.64 -16.63 10.50
C GLU A 233 2.98 -17.33 11.82
N ASN A 234 4.05 -18.13 11.84
CA ASN A 234 4.51 -18.81 13.05
C ASN A 234 5.01 -17.81 14.10
N GLU A 235 5.81 -16.81 13.71
CA GLU A 235 6.31 -15.76 14.61
C GLU A 235 5.18 -14.89 15.17
N GLU A 236 4.19 -14.58 14.32
CA GLU A 236 3.02 -13.79 14.67
C GLU A 236 2.12 -14.55 15.65
N ASN A 237 1.85 -15.83 15.40
CA ASN A 237 1.12 -16.70 16.31
C ASN A 237 1.85 -16.86 17.66
N ALA A 238 3.18 -17.02 17.64
CA ALA A 238 3.98 -17.09 18.86
C ALA A 238 3.91 -15.78 19.67
N THR A 239 3.96 -14.64 18.99
CA THR A 239 3.86 -13.32 19.61
C THR A 239 2.47 -13.11 20.23
N ARG A 240 1.41 -13.52 19.53
CA ARG A 240 0.04 -13.47 20.05
C ARG A 240 -0.14 -14.38 21.27
N ALA A 241 0.41 -15.60 21.24
CA ALA A 241 0.39 -16.48 22.40
C ALA A 241 1.04 -15.84 23.62
N ARG A 242 2.17 -15.14 23.43
CA ARG A 242 2.87 -14.40 24.50
C ARG A 242 2.02 -13.25 25.05
N ILE A 243 1.48 -12.38 24.20
CA ILE A 243 0.63 -11.25 24.61
C ILE A 243 -0.62 -11.75 25.34
N ASN A 244 -1.26 -12.81 24.84
CA ASN A 244 -2.44 -13.38 25.49
C ASN A 244 -2.13 -14.01 26.85
N ALA A 245 -0.96 -14.64 26.99
CA ALA A 245 -0.48 -15.13 28.27
C ALA A 245 -0.21 -13.97 29.26
N GLU A 246 0.28 -12.83 28.79
CA GLU A 246 0.48 -11.62 29.61
C GLU A 246 -0.84 -10.95 30.00
N LYS A 247 -1.78 -10.77 29.07
CA LYS A 247 -3.11 -10.19 29.35
C LYS A 247 -3.90 -11.02 30.38
N LYS A 248 -3.81 -12.36 30.33
CA LYS A 248 -4.43 -13.24 31.33
C LYS A 248 -3.86 -13.06 32.73
N LYS A 249 -2.62 -12.58 32.86
CA LYS A 249 -1.99 -12.29 34.15
C LYS A 249 -2.40 -10.93 34.74
N THR A 250 -2.86 -9.98 33.92
CA THR A 250 -3.10 -8.57 34.33
C THR A 250 -4.56 -8.18 34.52
N GLY A 251 -5.53 -9.07 34.22
CA GLY A 251 -6.93 -9.03 34.69
C GLY A 251 -7.60 -7.64 34.80
N ALA A 252 -8.10 -7.07 33.70
CA ALA A 252 -8.95 -5.86 33.75
C ALA A 252 -10.28 -6.07 32.99
N PRO A 253 -11.45 -5.84 33.62
CA PRO A 253 -12.76 -5.96 32.98
C PRO A 253 -13.08 -4.72 32.14
N SER A 254 -13.57 -4.92 30.91
CA SER A 254 -13.91 -3.86 29.95
C SER A 254 -15.33 -3.32 30.18
N ARG A 255 -15.47 -2.03 30.48
CA ARG A 255 -16.76 -1.31 30.44
C ARG A 255 -17.09 -0.97 28.98
N ARG A 256 -18.29 -1.31 28.51
CA ARG A 256 -18.73 -1.07 27.13
C ARG A 256 -19.01 0.43 26.90
N PRO A 257 -18.34 1.10 25.95
CA PRO A 257 -18.69 2.46 25.55
C PRO A 257 -19.99 2.48 24.73
N VAL A 258 -20.79 3.54 24.91
CA VAL A 258 -22.16 3.68 24.35
C VAL A 258 -22.16 4.09 22.88
N THR A 259 -21.00 4.49 22.32
CA THR A 259 -20.87 4.97 20.94
C THR A 259 -19.68 4.29 20.27
N ASN A 260 -19.92 3.11 19.69
CA ASN A 260 -18.89 2.46 18.90
C ASN A 260 -18.75 3.16 17.53
N PRO A 261 -17.51 3.45 17.08
CA PRO A 261 -17.27 3.85 15.70
C PRO A 261 -17.63 2.70 14.76
N TRP A 262 -18.05 2.99 13.53
CA TRP A 262 -18.39 1.98 12.52
C TRP A 262 -17.14 1.50 11.78
#